data_AF-A0A7W8BLH0-F1
#
_entry.id   AF-A0A7W8BLH0-F1
#
_cell.length_a   1.000
_cell.length_b   1.000
_cell.length_c   1.000
_cell.angle_alpha   90.00
_cell.angle_beta   90.00
_cell.angle_gamma   90.00
#
_symmetry.space_group_name_H-M   'P 1'
#
loop_
_entity.id
_entity.type
_entity.pdbx_description
1 polymer ?
#
loop_
_entity_poly.entity_id
_entity_poly.type
_entity_poly.pdbx_seq_one_letter_code
_entity_poly.pdbx_strand_id
1 'polypeptide(L)'
;MTGGIMAVDLSRRGYRVQRWAARGALTATALAVATPLVYGGLRGLLLLVCGIAGLGLSAAAVWWTLTLRGPLRWGAALIAVCVPAGLVALFAATLFWALVVSLALWGLAVWSGRFALRGTGSERAATRERRLPPPRRPVLIMNPRSGGGKVGRFRLREKAERMGARVVLLEPGKQHDVTELARAAVADGADLLGAAGGDGTQALVAAVAAEHDIPFLVISAGTRNHFALDLGLDRGNPAACLDALTDGVELRVDLGFAGGQPFVNNASFGAYAAIVQSPTYRDDKIGTSLDMLPDLLSGQQGPRLVARAGDTTLTAPQAVLVSNNPYRTGDPFGLGRRERLDSAVLGVLGVRLEGAVGAAALLLNPDPSGLTILTASEVVIEANRPEIEAGVDGEAMVLPAPVRCRIAPGALRVRVPRKRPGVTKAPPRMDWRRLRKLAATVGRTAAPSRLHRPYSAPDAPPEPPRPDAPHEGLGPGEPTAPAGPRSAHQ
;
A
#
# COMPACT_ATOMS: atom_id res chain seq x y z
N MET A 1 -53.75 13.01 15.41
CA MET A 1 -53.25 12.29 16.60
C MET A 1 -51.98 11.54 16.22
N THR A 2 -51.01 11.64 17.10
CA THR A 2 -49.58 11.31 17.00
C THR A 2 -49.27 9.83 16.74
N GLY A 3 -48.32 9.57 15.84
CA GLY A 3 -47.75 8.24 15.59
C GLY A 3 -46.36 8.32 14.97
N GLY A 4 -45.46 9.11 15.56
CA GLY A 4 -44.04 9.13 15.19
C GLY A 4 -43.34 7.86 15.70
N ILE A 5 -43.17 6.87 14.83
CA ILE A 5 -42.48 5.62 15.16
C ILE A 5 -40.96 5.80 14.99
N MET A 6 -40.28 5.74 16.14
CA MET A 6 -38.86 5.54 16.42
C MET A 6 -37.92 5.23 15.23
N ALA A 7 -37.38 6.27 14.60
CA ALA A 7 -36.04 6.23 13.99
C ALA A 7 -35.00 6.65 15.05
N VAL A 8 -34.91 5.88 16.14
CA VAL A 8 -33.99 6.17 17.27
C VAL A 8 -32.76 5.26 17.18
N ASP A 9 -31.61 5.92 16.98
CA ASP A 9 -30.33 5.61 17.63
C ASP A 9 -29.49 4.38 17.26
N LEU A 10 -29.55 3.80 16.05
CA LEU A 10 -28.45 2.88 15.67
C LEU A 10 -27.10 3.62 15.60
N SER A 11 -27.10 4.85 15.07
CA SER A 11 -25.92 5.71 15.01
C SER A 11 -25.53 6.31 16.37
N ARG A 12 -26.49 6.75 17.19
CA ARG A 12 -26.18 7.30 18.53
C ARG A 12 -25.81 6.22 19.54
N ARG A 13 -26.40 5.01 19.51
CA ARG A 13 -25.95 3.89 20.36
C ARG A 13 -24.53 3.48 19.98
N GLY A 14 -24.23 3.36 18.69
CA GLY A 14 -22.87 3.10 18.21
C GLY A 14 -21.86 4.15 18.69
N TYR A 15 -22.22 5.43 18.58
CA TYR A 15 -21.37 6.54 19.03
C TYR A 15 -21.18 6.59 20.56
N ARG A 16 -22.23 6.30 21.34
CA ARG A 16 -22.15 6.20 22.81
C ARG A 16 -21.24 5.05 23.25
N VAL A 17 -21.36 3.89 22.62
CA VAL A 17 -20.53 2.70 22.88
C VAL A 17 -19.06 2.98 22.55
N GLN A 18 -18.78 3.60 21.40
CA GLN A 18 -17.42 4.02 21.03
C GLN A 18 -16.83 5.03 22.02
N ARG A 19 -17.63 6.00 22.49
CA ARG A 19 -17.20 7.00 23.49
C ARG A 19 -16.82 6.37 24.83
N TRP A 20 -17.62 5.44 25.35
CA TRP A 20 -17.29 4.74 26.59
C TRP A 20 -16.06 3.84 26.42
N ALA A 21 -15.92 3.19 25.27
CA ALA A 21 -14.71 2.43 24.95
C ALA A 21 -13.46 3.33 24.89
N ALA A 22 -13.55 4.56 24.36
CA ALA A 22 -12.42 5.51 24.37
C ALA A 22 -12.04 5.96 25.78
N ARG A 23 -13.03 6.19 26.66
CA ARG A 23 -12.78 6.50 28.07
C ARG A 23 -12.15 5.32 28.82
N GLY A 24 -12.66 4.11 28.58
CA GLY A 24 -12.10 2.86 29.10
C GLY A 24 -10.65 2.67 28.66
N ALA A 25 -10.33 2.96 27.40
CA ALA A 25 -8.97 2.88 26.90
C ALA A 25 -8.01 3.88 27.58
N LEU A 26 -8.43 5.14 27.78
CA LEU A 26 -7.60 6.14 28.45
C LEU A 26 -7.38 5.83 29.94
N THR A 27 -8.43 5.40 30.63
CA THR A 27 -8.36 5.01 32.05
C THR A 27 -7.50 3.77 32.26
N ALA A 28 -7.69 2.72 31.45
CA ALA A 28 -6.84 1.54 31.48
C ALA A 28 -5.37 1.88 31.18
N THR A 29 -5.10 2.81 30.25
CA THR A 29 -3.73 3.30 30.00
C THR A 29 -3.12 3.98 31.22
N ALA A 30 -3.87 4.89 31.85
CA ALA A 30 -3.40 5.61 33.03
C ALA A 30 -3.11 4.63 34.19
N LEU A 31 -3.99 3.64 34.39
CA LEU A 31 -3.79 2.60 35.40
C LEU A 31 -2.59 1.71 35.08
N ALA A 32 -2.39 1.33 33.82
CA ALA A 32 -1.22 0.53 33.41
C ALA A 32 0.12 1.23 33.68
N VAL A 33 0.17 2.56 33.57
CA VAL A 33 1.38 3.35 33.88
C VAL A 33 1.50 3.62 35.38
N ALA A 34 0.40 3.84 36.08
CA ALA A 34 0.41 4.09 37.52
C ALA A 34 0.73 2.84 38.34
N THR A 35 0.32 1.64 37.90
CA THR A 35 0.45 0.40 38.67
C THR A 35 1.90 0.08 39.07
N PRO A 36 2.90 0.12 38.16
CA PRO A 36 4.31 -0.12 38.54
C PRO A 36 4.89 0.98 39.44
N LEU A 37 4.46 2.23 39.28
CA LEU A 37 4.93 3.38 40.06
C LEU A 37 4.40 3.35 41.49
N VAL A 38 3.12 3.03 41.66
CA VAL A 38 2.45 2.93 42.97
C VAL A 38 2.91 1.67 43.71
N TYR A 39 3.06 0.54 43.01
CA TYR A 39 3.51 -0.71 43.62
C TYR A 39 5.01 -0.70 43.95
N GLY A 40 5.84 -0.08 43.10
CA GLY A 40 7.29 -0.12 43.21
C GLY A 40 7.92 1.05 43.97
N GLY A 41 7.22 2.17 44.17
CA GLY A 41 7.78 3.39 44.78
C GLY A 41 9.10 3.83 44.11
N LEU A 42 10.11 4.20 44.90
CA LEU A 42 11.43 4.60 44.40
C LEU A 42 12.13 3.47 43.61
N ARG A 43 11.92 2.20 44.01
CA ARG A 43 12.47 1.03 43.30
C ARG A 43 11.84 0.86 41.93
N GLY A 44 10.54 1.16 41.79
CA GLY A 44 9.83 1.16 40.51
C GLY A 44 10.38 2.21 39.55
N LEU A 45 10.73 3.41 40.05
CA LEU A 45 11.37 4.46 39.25
C LEU A 45 12.77 4.03 38.77
N LEU A 46 13.58 3.44 39.65
CA LEU A 46 14.90 2.91 39.27
C LEU A 46 14.80 1.80 38.22
N LEU A 47 13.85 0.88 38.37
CA LEU A 47 13.59 -0.18 37.39
C LEU A 47 13.14 0.36 36.04
N LEU A 48 12.36 1.44 36.02
CA LEU A 48 11.97 2.13 34.79
C LEU A 48 13.20 2.71 34.08
N VAL A 49 14.08 3.39 34.81
CA VAL A 49 15.34 3.94 34.27
C VAL A 49 16.24 2.81 33.75
N CYS A 50 16.41 1.73 34.51
CA CYS A 50 17.13 0.54 34.07
C CYS A 50 16.52 -0.10 32.82
N GLY A 51 15.19 -0.15 32.73
CA GLY A 51 14.46 -0.65 31.57
C GLY A 51 14.72 0.17 30.32
N ILE A 52 14.65 1.50 30.41
CA ILE A 52 14.94 2.41 29.30
C ILE A 52 16.40 2.27 28.87
N ALA A 53 17.34 2.28 29.82
CA ALA A 53 18.76 2.12 29.54
C ALA A 53 19.06 0.75 28.88
N GLY A 54 18.47 -0.33 29.38
CA GLY A 54 18.66 -1.66 28.85
C GLY A 54 18.00 -1.86 27.47
N LEU A 55 16.87 -1.19 27.19
CA LEU A 55 16.30 -1.15 25.83
C LEU A 55 17.24 -0.43 24.85
N GLY A 56 17.83 0.70 25.25
CA GLY A 56 18.85 1.40 24.47
C GLY A 56 20.08 0.53 24.20
N LEU A 57 20.58 -0.17 25.23
CA LEU A 57 21.70 -1.10 25.11
C LEU A 57 21.36 -2.30 24.21
N SER A 58 20.14 -2.84 24.32
CA SER A 58 19.69 -3.96 23.48
C SER A 58 19.62 -3.56 22.01
N ALA A 59 19.12 -2.36 21.72
CA ALA A 59 19.09 -1.84 20.36
C ALA A 59 20.49 -1.61 19.79
N ALA A 60 21.41 -1.04 20.57
CA ALA A 60 22.81 -0.87 20.19
C ALA A 60 23.49 -2.24 19.97
N ALA A 61 23.23 -3.21 20.83
CA ALA A 61 23.74 -4.58 20.72
C ALA A 61 23.25 -5.26 19.43
N VAL A 62 21.95 -5.17 19.12
CA VAL A 62 21.39 -5.65 17.84
C VAL A 62 22.10 -4.98 16.67
N TRP A 63 22.28 -3.66 16.68
CA TRP A 63 23.01 -2.97 15.63
C TRP A 63 24.45 -3.48 15.47
N TRP A 64 25.17 -3.67 16.57
CA TRP A 64 26.53 -4.21 16.54
C TRP A 64 26.56 -5.66 16.06
N THR A 65 25.57 -6.48 16.40
CA THR A 65 25.41 -7.83 15.82
C THR A 65 25.21 -7.76 14.31
N LEU A 66 24.51 -6.74 13.81
CA LEU A 66 24.24 -6.58 12.37
C LEU A 66 25.36 -5.87 11.60
N THR A 67 26.29 -5.18 12.27
CA THR A 67 27.34 -4.38 11.62
C THR A 67 28.77 -4.86 11.87
N LEU A 68 29.05 -5.57 12.97
CA LEU A 68 30.38 -6.10 13.26
C LEU A 68 30.59 -7.47 12.62
N ARG A 69 31.84 -7.77 12.25
CA ARG A 69 32.29 -9.07 11.75
C ARG A 69 33.15 -9.80 12.80
N GLY A 70 33.24 -11.12 12.69
CA GLY A 70 34.11 -11.95 13.54
C GLY A 70 33.59 -12.14 14.98
N PRO A 71 34.47 -12.41 15.96
CA PRO A 71 34.07 -12.80 17.33
C PRO A 71 33.31 -11.71 18.09
N LEU A 72 33.55 -10.43 17.75
CA LEU A 72 32.83 -9.30 18.35
C LEU A 72 31.33 -9.31 18.02
N ARG A 73 30.92 -9.90 16.88
CA ARG A 73 29.51 -10.10 16.51
C ARG A 73 28.80 -10.99 17.53
N TRP A 74 29.47 -12.04 17.98
CA TRP A 74 28.93 -13.00 18.95
C TRP A 74 28.83 -12.38 20.35
N GLY A 75 29.80 -11.55 20.73
CA GLY A 75 29.69 -10.76 21.96
C GLY A 75 28.49 -9.81 21.95
N ALA A 76 28.29 -9.08 20.85
CA ALA A 76 27.12 -8.21 20.68
C ALA A 76 25.80 -9.02 20.65
N ALA A 77 25.78 -10.17 19.98
CA ALA A 77 24.60 -11.05 19.94
C ALA A 77 24.23 -11.57 21.33
N LEU A 78 25.24 -11.92 22.14
CA LEU A 78 25.02 -12.33 23.52
C LEU A 78 24.41 -11.20 24.34
N ILE A 79 24.91 -9.96 24.21
CA ILE A 79 24.32 -8.78 24.90
C ILE A 79 22.87 -8.55 24.42
N ALA A 80 22.62 -8.65 23.11
CA ALA A 80 21.29 -8.47 22.53
C ALA A 80 20.25 -9.48 23.03
N VAL A 81 20.68 -10.64 23.54
CA VAL A 81 19.81 -11.66 24.14
C VAL A 81 19.76 -11.53 25.67
N CYS A 82 20.92 -11.39 26.31
CA CYS A 82 21.05 -11.40 27.76
C CYS A 82 20.47 -10.14 28.42
N VAL A 83 20.58 -8.96 27.80
CA VAL A 83 20.07 -7.71 28.38
C VAL A 83 18.54 -7.70 28.43
N PRO A 84 17.79 -8.01 27.34
CA PRO A 84 16.34 -8.15 27.41
C PRO A 84 15.89 -9.26 28.37
N ALA A 85 16.56 -10.42 28.33
CA ALA A 85 16.22 -11.54 29.21
C ALA A 85 16.42 -11.18 30.70
N GLY A 86 17.54 -10.51 31.02
CA GLY A 86 17.84 -10.03 32.36
C GLY A 86 16.86 -8.95 32.84
N LEU A 87 16.47 -8.02 31.96
CA LEU A 87 15.42 -7.04 32.27
C LEU A 87 14.09 -7.73 32.57
N VAL A 88 13.66 -8.69 31.74
CA VAL A 88 12.42 -9.43 31.96
C VAL A 88 12.47 -10.20 33.28
N ALA A 89 13.58 -10.87 33.58
CA ALA A 89 13.78 -11.59 34.84
C ALA A 89 13.76 -10.64 36.05
N LEU A 90 14.41 -9.48 35.95
CA LEU A 90 14.43 -8.47 37.01
C LEU A 90 13.04 -7.90 37.27
N PHE A 91 12.30 -7.56 36.22
CA PHE A 91 10.90 -7.10 36.32
C PHE A 91 9.99 -8.19 36.88
N ALA A 92 10.16 -9.44 36.47
CA ALA A 92 9.41 -10.57 36.99
C ALA A 92 9.71 -10.82 38.48
N ALA A 93 10.95 -10.70 38.92
CA ALA A 93 11.32 -10.93 40.32
C ALA A 93 10.87 -9.80 41.26
N THR A 94 10.79 -8.56 40.77
CA THR A 94 10.55 -7.38 41.62
C THR A 94 9.13 -6.83 41.54
N LEU A 95 8.47 -6.99 40.40
CA LEU A 95 7.19 -6.37 40.07
C LEU A 95 6.21 -7.35 39.44
N PHE A 96 6.35 -8.67 39.66
CA PHE A 96 5.57 -9.71 38.96
C PHE A 96 4.08 -9.36 38.77
N TRP A 97 3.37 -9.12 39.88
CA TRP A 97 1.95 -8.83 39.86
C TRP A 97 1.64 -7.48 39.23
N ALA A 98 2.45 -6.46 39.50
CA ALA A 98 2.31 -5.15 38.87
C ALA A 98 2.52 -5.24 37.35
N LEU A 99 3.47 -6.06 36.87
CA LEU A 99 3.75 -6.30 35.47
C LEU A 99 2.57 -7.03 34.80
N VAL A 100 2.08 -8.11 35.40
CA VAL A 100 0.93 -8.87 34.88
C VAL A 100 -0.32 -7.99 34.79
N VAL A 101 -0.63 -7.23 35.84
CA VAL A 101 -1.77 -6.30 35.85
C VAL A 101 -1.60 -5.18 34.83
N SER A 102 -0.40 -4.61 34.73
CA SER A 102 -0.11 -3.55 33.75
C SER A 102 -0.23 -4.05 32.30
N LEU A 103 0.26 -5.25 32.01
CA LEU A 103 0.12 -5.88 30.69
C LEU A 103 -1.35 -6.20 30.36
N ALA A 104 -2.12 -6.71 31.33
CA ALA A 104 -3.56 -6.95 31.16
C ALA A 104 -4.33 -5.65 30.90
N LEU A 105 -4.05 -4.60 31.68
CA LEU A 105 -4.63 -3.26 31.50
C LEU A 105 -4.23 -2.64 30.17
N TRP A 106 -2.98 -2.82 29.74
CA TRP A 106 -2.51 -2.35 28.44
C TRP A 106 -3.19 -3.09 27.29
N GLY A 107 -3.36 -4.42 27.41
CA GLY A 107 -4.14 -5.22 26.46
C GLY A 107 -5.59 -4.75 26.36
N LEU A 108 -6.23 -4.49 27.51
CA LEU A 108 -7.58 -3.93 27.57
C LEU A 108 -7.65 -2.52 26.96
N ALA A 109 -6.64 -1.69 27.20
CA ALA A 109 -6.55 -0.34 26.65
C ALA A 109 -6.45 -0.35 25.13
N VAL A 110 -5.57 -1.19 24.57
CA VAL A 110 -5.42 -1.36 23.11
C VAL A 110 -6.68 -1.93 22.49
N TRP A 111 -7.29 -2.95 23.10
CA TRP A 111 -8.52 -3.56 22.59
C TRP A 111 -9.68 -2.55 22.60
N SER A 112 -9.90 -1.87 23.72
CA SER A 112 -10.96 -0.87 23.88
C SER A 112 -10.74 0.34 22.97
N GLY A 113 -9.49 0.78 22.82
CA GLY A 113 -9.14 1.90 21.96
C GLY A 113 -9.34 1.57 20.48
N ARG A 114 -8.92 0.38 20.05
CA ARG A 114 -9.20 -0.11 18.69
C ARG A 114 -10.69 -0.25 18.45
N PHE A 115 -11.45 -0.77 19.42
CA PHE A 115 -12.90 -0.90 19.33
C PHE A 115 -13.59 0.46 19.24
N ALA A 116 -13.19 1.44 20.04
CA ALA A 116 -13.71 2.81 20.00
C ALA A 116 -13.53 3.46 18.62
N LEU A 117 -12.45 3.11 17.91
CA LEU A 117 -12.12 3.67 16.61
C LEU A 117 -12.70 2.84 15.43
N ARG A 118 -13.27 1.64 15.69
CA ARG A 118 -13.97 0.81 14.69
C ARG A 118 -15.27 1.49 14.28
N GLY A 119 -15.21 2.35 13.28
CA GLY A 119 -16.36 3.05 12.70
C GLY A 119 -16.19 4.57 12.57
N THR A 120 -15.14 5.15 13.15
CA THR A 120 -14.81 6.58 12.95
C THR A 120 -13.86 6.82 11.77
N GLY A 121 -13.34 5.76 11.17
CA GLY A 121 -12.72 5.84 9.86
C GLY A 121 -13.83 6.13 8.85
N SER A 122 -13.79 7.32 8.23
CA SER A 122 -14.59 7.68 7.06
C SER A 122 -14.83 6.42 6.22
N GLU A 123 -16.08 6.17 5.83
CA GLU A 123 -16.43 5.26 4.73
C GLU A 123 -15.69 5.78 3.48
N ARG A 124 -14.39 5.52 3.41
CA ARG A 124 -13.54 5.91 2.30
C ARG A 124 -14.10 5.16 1.12
N ALA A 125 -14.61 5.91 0.15
CA ALA A 125 -15.33 5.40 -1.01
C ALA A 125 -14.64 4.14 -1.53
N ALA A 126 -15.38 3.03 -1.50
CA ALA A 126 -14.95 1.76 -2.09
C ALA A 126 -14.53 2.01 -3.53
N THR A 127 -13.48 1.33 -3.99
CA THR A 127 -13.06 1.39 -5.39
C THR A 127 -14.26 1.09 -6.28
N ARG A 128 -14.51 1.95 -7.27
CA ARG A 128 -15.68 1.80 -8.15
C ARG A 128 -15.53 0.52 -8.95
N GLU A 129 -16.42 -0.44 -8.71
CA GLU A 129 -16.51 -1.68 -9.46
C GLU A 129 -17.49 -1.52 -10.62
N ARG A 130 -17.06 -1.89 -11.84
CA ARG A 130 -17.95 -1.93 -13.01
C ARG A 130 -18.15 -3.37 -13.45
N ARG A 131 -19.41 -3.79 -13.62
CA ARG A 131 -19.68 -5.11 -14.23
C ARG A 131 -19.26 -5.09 -15.69
N LEU A 132 -18.61 -6.16 -16.12
CA LEU A 132 -18.27 -6.38 -17.53
C LEU A 132 -18.92 -7.67 -18.03
N PRO A 133 -19.31 -7.72 -19.32
CA PRO A 133 -19.66 -9.00 -19.93
C PRO A 133 -18.47 -9.97 -19.89
N PRO A 134 -18.69 -11.29 -19.96
CA PRO A 134 -17.61 -12.26 -20.13
C PRO A 134 -16.71 -11.92 -21.33
N PRO A 135 -15.38 -12.08 -21.22
CA PRO A 135 -14.48 -11.97 -22.36
C PRO A 135 -14.76 -13.08 -23.39
N ARG A 136 -14.56 -12.77 -24.67
CA ARG A 136 -14.80 -13.69 -25.79
C ARG A 136 -13.53 -14.45 -26.17
N ARG A 137 -12.36 -13.83 -26.02
CA ARG A 137 -11.04 -14.39 -26.38
C ARG A 137 -10.01 -14.18 -25.26
N PRO A 138 -10.26 -14.70 -24.04
CA PRO A 138 -9.30 -14.54 -22.95
C PRO A 138 -8.05 -15.39 -23.18
N VAL A 139 -6.87 -14.79 -22.96
CA VAL A 139 -5.58 -15.49 -22.98
C VAL A 139 -4.91 -15.40 -21.63
N LEU A 140 -4.52 -16.54 -21.07
CA LEU A 140 -3.85 -16.63 -19.76
C LEU A 140 -2.43 -17.19 -19.91
N ILE A 141 -1.45 -16.42 -19.48
CA ILE A 141 -0.05 -16.83 -19.41
C ILE A 141 0.22 -17.38 -18.01
N MET A 142 0.64 -18.65 -17.91
CA MET A 142 0.82 -19.32 -16.62
C MET A 142 2.24 -19.87 -16.50
N ASN A 143 2.87 -19.63 -15.35
CA ASN A 143 4.14 -20.22 -14.97
C ASN A 143 3.93 -21.42 -14.04
N PRO A 144 4.11 -22.67 -14.52
CA PRO A 144 3.86 -23.87 -13.71
C PRO A 144 4.74 -24.00 -12.47
N ARG A 145 5.94 -23.41 -12.46
CA ARG A 145 6.89 -23.47 -11.33
C ARG A 145 6.57 -22.47 -10.22
N SER A 146 5.77 -21.45 -10.50
CA SER A 146 5.45 -20.40 -9.53
C SER A 146 4.64 -20.91 -8.33
N GLY A 147 4.88 -20.31 -7.16
CA GLY A 147 4.07 -20.49 -5.95
C GLY A 147 3.97 -21.92 -5.43
N GLY A 148 4.96 -22.78 -5.73
CA GLY A 148 4.97 -24.19 -5.32
C GLY A 148 4.09 -25.07 -6.21
N GLY A 149 4.07 -24.82 -7.52
CA GLY A 149 3.36 -25.69 -8.47
C GLY A 149 1.85 -25.48 -8.52
N LYS A 150 1.36 -24.31 -8.08
CA LYS A 150 -0.09 -24.05 -7.92
C LYS A 150 -0.87 -24.22 -9.22
N VAL A 151 -0.28 -23.90 -10.37
CA VAL A 151 -0.91 -24.10 -11.68
C VAL A 151 -1.35 -25.55 -11.87
N GLY A 152 -0.44 -26.51 -11.63
CA GLY A 152 -0.75 -27.94 -11.71
C GLY A 152 -1.63 -28.41 -10.55
N ARG A 153 -1.29 -28.06 -9.31
CA ARG A 153 -2.01 -28.51 -8.10
C ARG A 153 -3.49 -28.13 -8.12
N PHE A 154 -3.83 -26.95 -8.65
CA PHE A 154 -5.21 -26.48 -8.76
C PHE A 154 -5.86 -26.76 -10.12
N ARG A 155 -5.15 -27.42 -11.05
CA ARG A 155 -5.59 -27.69 -12.43
C ARG A 155 -6.07 -26.42 -13.14
N LEU A 156 -5.27 -25.35 -13.03
CA LEU A 156 -5.66 -24.01 -13.49
C LEU A 156 -5.80 -23.95 -15.00
N ARG A 157 -4.95 -24.67 -15.74
CA ARG A 157 -5.01 -24.74 -17.20
C ARG A 157 -6.33 -25.36 -17.65
N GLU A 158 -6.64 -26.55 -17.18
CA GLU A 158 -7.82 -27.32 -17.60
C GLU A 158 -9.12 -26.62 -17.17
N LYS A 159 -9.10 -25.92 -16.04
CA LYS A 159 -10.24 -25.09 -15.60
C LYS A 159 -10.42 -23.87 -16.51
N ALA A 160 -9.35 -23.16 -16.83
CA ALA A 160 -9.41 -21.99 -17.69
C ALA A 160 -9.85 -22.33 -19.12
N GLU A 161 -9.29 -23.41 -19.71
CA GLU A 161 -9.66 -23.90 -21.04
C GLU A 161 -11.14 -24.29 -21.11
N ARG A 162 -11.68 -24.98 -20.09
CA ARG A 162 -13.11 -25.28 -20.00
C ARG A 162 -14.00 -24.04 -19.89
N MET A 163 -13.45 -22.91 -19.44
CA MET A 163 -14.14 -21.63 -19.37
C MET A 163 -13.92 -20.77 -20.61
N GLY A 164 -13.32 -21.33 -21.68
CA GLY A 164 -13.13 -20.67 -22.97
C GLY A 164 -11.84 -19.85 -23.09
N ALA A 165 -10.89 -19.98 -22.15
CA ALA A 165 -9.61 -19.29 -22.24
C ALA A 165 -8.54 -20.11 -22.94
N ARG A 166 -7.77 -19.44 -23.82
CA ARG A 166 -6.52 -19.99 -24.34
C ARG A 166 -5.45 -19.86 -23.26
N VAL A 167 -4.74 -20.95 -22.96
CA VAL A 167 -3.70 -20.96 -21.94
C VAL A 167 -2.34 -21.12 -22.60
N VAL A 168 -1.41 -20.22 -22.27
CA VAL A 168 0.01 -20.30 -22.65
C VAL A 168 0.80 -20.71 -21.41
N LEU A 169 1.35 -21.93 -21.41
CA LEU A 169 2.21 -22.40 -20.33
C LEU A 169 3.66 -22.02 -20.61
N LEU A 170 4.31 -21.36 -19.66
CA LEU A 170 5.76 -21.13 -19.73
C LEU A 170 6.49 -22.45 -19.46
N GLU A 171 7.38 -22.83 -20.37
CA GLU A 171 8.17 -24.05 -20.24
C GLU A 171 9.21 -23.93 -19.11
N PRO A 172 9.25 -24.88 -18.16
CA PRO A 172 10.26 -24.87 -17.11
C PRO A 172 11.69 -24.94 -17.67
N GLY A 173 12.59 -24.11 -17.15
CA GLY A 173 14.01 -24.16 -17.52
C GLY A 173 14.36 -23.38 -18.80
N LYS A 174 13.37 -22.81 -19.49
CA LYS A 174 13.60 -21.86 -20.58
C LYS A 174 13.33 -20.43 -20.13
N GLN A 175 14.13 -19.50 -20.62
CA GLN A 175 13.84 -18.08 -20.52
C GLN A 175 12.79 -17.73 -21.58
N HIS A 176 11.67 -17.16 -21.14
CA HIS A 176 10.60 -16.72 -22.02
C HIS A 176 10.50 -15.21 -21.94
N ASP A 177 10.33 -14.56 -23.08
CA ASP A 177 9.89 -13.17 -23.10
C ASP A 177 8.36 -13.14 -22.91
N VAL A 178 7.95 -12.98 -21.65
CA VAL A 178 6.54 -12.89 -21.27
C VAL A 178 5.86 -11.68 -21.94
N THR A 179 6.61 -10.61 -22.19
CA THR A 179 6.09 -9.40 -22.84
C THR A 179 5.76 -9.69 -24.29
N GLU A 180 6.64 -10.35 -25.03
CA GLU A 180 6.37 -10.75 -26.42
C GLU A 180 5.20 -11.73 -26.52
N LEU A 181 5.12 -12.72 -25.63
CA LEU A 181 3.98 -13.65 -25.58
C LEU A 181 2.65 -12.92 -25.34
N ALA A 182 2.65 -11.92 -24.46
CA ALA A 182 1.48 -11.09 -24.20
C ALA A 182 1.11 -10.23 -25.42
N ARG A 183 2.10 -9.60 -26.09
CA ARG A 183 1.86 -8.79 -27.30
C ARG A 183 1.34 -9.64 -28.45
N ALA A 184 1.90 -10.83 -28.66
CA ALA A 184 1.42 -11.78 -29.66
C ALA A 184 -0.03 -12.20 -29.40
N ALA A 185 -0.38 -12.48 -28.14
CA ALA A 185 -1.76 -12.78 -27.77
C ALA A 185 -2.73 -11.62 -28.10
N VAL A 186 -2.31 -10.37 -27.88
CA VAL A 186 -3.12 -9.20 -28.28
C VAL A 186 -3.24 -9.08 -29.79
N ALA A 187 -2.14 -9.29 -30.54
CA ALA A 187 -2.15 -9.29 -32.00
C ALA A 187 -3.08 -10.37 -32.58
N ASP A 188 -3.18 -11.54 -31.91
CA ASP A 188 -4.14 -12.61 -32.23
C ASP A 188 -5.60 -12.27 -31.85
N GLY A 189 -5.85 -11.09 -31.26
CA GLY A 189 -7.18 -10.59 -30.93
C GLY A 189 -7.66 -10.96 -29.52
N ALA A 190 -6.76 -11.13 -28.55
CA ALA A 190 -7.14 -11.29 -27.15
C ALA A 190 -7.87 -10.05 -26.63
N ASP A 191 -9.04 -10.25 -26.01
CA ASP A 191 -9.83 -9.19 -25.37
C ASP A 191 -9.69 -9.16 -23.84
N LEU A 192 -8.85 -10.06 -23.31
CA LEU A 192 -8.41 -10.14 -21.92
C LEU A 192 -7.06 -10.83 -21.87
N LEU A 193 -6.11 -10.25 -21.14
CA LEU A 193 -4.88 -10.94 -20.75
C LEU A 193 -4.97 -11.36 -19.29
N GLY A 194 -4.37 -12.48 -18.92
CA GLY A 194 -4.19 -12.82 -17.52
C GLY A 194 -2.89 -13.52 -17.22
N ALA A 195 -2.47 -13.46 -15.96
CA ALA A 195 -1.21 -14.04 -15.52
C ALA A 195 -1.39 -14.91 -14.27
N ALA A 196 -0.84 -16.13 -14.31
CA ALA A 196 -0.66 -17.00 -13.15
C ALA A 196 0.83 -17.19 -12.89
N GLY A 197 1.42 -16.31 -12.09
CA GLY A 197 2.87 -16.30 -11.81
C GLY A 197 3.21 -15.42 -10.62
N GLY A 198 4.51 -15.19 -10.41
CA GLY A 198 5.00 -14.18 -9.44
C GLY A 198 4.62 -12.75 -9.83
N ASP A 199 4.88 -11.81 -8.92
CA ASP A 199 4.50 -10.40 -9.12
C ASP A 199 5.21 -9.75 -10.33
N GLY A 200 6.47 -10.09 -10.62
CA GLY A 200 7.17 -9.62 -11.83
C GLY A 200 6.52 -10.06 -13.15
N THR A 201 6.20 -11.35 -13.28
CA THR A 201 5.40 -11.86 -14.42
C THR A 201 4.04 -11.16 -14.54
N GLN A 202 3.37 -10.89 -13.41
CA GLN A 202 2.10 -10.17 -13.41
C GLN A 202 2.28 -8.72 -13.90
N ALA A 203 3.34 -8.03 -13.50
CA ALA A 203 3.64 -6.67 -13.94
C ALA A 203 3.87 -6.57 -15.45
N LEU A 204 4.64 -7.50 -16.03
CA LEU A 204 4.90 -7.51 -17.47
C LEU A 204 3.62 -7.69 -18.28
N VAL A 205 2.79 -8.69 -17.95
CA VAL A 205 1.52 -8.93 -18.64
C VAL A 205 0.53 -7.79 -18.40
N ALA A 206 0.50 -7.22 -17.18
CA ALA A 206 -0.34 -6.06 -16.86
C ALA A 206 0.05 -4.84 -17.69
N ALA A 207 1.34 -4.60 -17.91
CA ALA A 207 1.81 -3.47 -18.71
C ALA A 207 1.37 -3.59 -20.17
N VAL A 208 1.47 -4.78 -20.77
CA VAL A 208 0.93 -5.02 -22.11
C VAL A 208 -0.58 -4.82 -22.15
N ALA A 209 -1.31 -5.33 -21.16
CA ALA A 209 -2.76 -5.13 -21.08
C ALA A 209 -3.14 -3.64 -20.99
N ALA A 210 -2.40 -2.86 -20.20
CA ALA A 210 -2.58 -1.42 -20.06
C ALA A 210 -2.24 -0.65 -21.36
N GLU A 211 -1.16 -1.02 -22.04
CA GLU A 211 -0.75 -0.41 -23.32
C GLU A 211 -1.81 -0.57 -24.41
N HIS A 212 -2.52 -1.71 -24.41
CA HIS A 212 -3.57 -2.02 -25.38
C HIS A 212 -5.00 -1.74 -24.86
N ASP A 213 -5.15 -1.09 -23.70
CA ASP A 213 -6.43 -0.81 -23.00
C ASP A 213 -7.38 -2.03 -22.90
N ILE A 214 -6.85 -3.23 -22.67
CA ILE A 214 -7.65 -4.44 -22.41
C ILE A 214 -7.60 -4.82 -20.92
N PRO A 215 -8.63 -5.50 -20.37
CA PRO A 215 -8.61 -5.89 -18.98
C PRO A 215 -7.58 -6.99 -18.69
N PHE A 216 -6.96 -6.89 -17.52
CA PHE A 216 -5.98 -7.81 -16.98
C PHE A 216 -6.58 -8.66 -15.85
N LEU A 217 -6.42 -9.97 -15.92
CA LEU A 217 -6.86 -10.91 -14.89
C LEU A 217 -5.66 -11.46 -14.11
N VAL A 218 -5.65 -11.27 -12.80
CA VAL A 218 -4.62 -11.79 -11.90
C VAL A 218 -5.04 -13.12 -11.30
N ILE A 219 -4.16 -14.12 -11.32
CA ILE A 219 -4.35 -15.39 -10.62
C ILE A 219 -3.31 -15.51 -9.50
N SER A 220 -3.75 -15.78 -8.27
CA SER A 220 -2.93 -15.85 -7.04
C SER A 220 -2.03 -17.11 -6.96
N ALA A 221 -1.37 -17.46 -8.06
CA ALA A 221 -0.50 -18.63 -8.22
C ALA A 221 0.99 -18.34 -7.93
N GLY A 222 1.37 -17.11 -7.60
CA GLY A 222 2.74 -16.73 -7.25
C GLY A 222 3.15 -17.04 -5.80
N THR A 223 4.45 -16.82 -5.50
CA THR A 223 5.04 -17.07 -4.18
C THR A 223 4.75 -15.97 -3.17
N ARG A 224 4.65 -14.69 -3.60
CA ARG A 224 4.34 -13.55 -2.72
C ARG A 224 2.91 -13.04 -2.95
N ASN A 225 2.54 -12.81 -4.22
CA ASN A 225 1.18 -12.40 -4.63
C ASN A 225 0.75 -11.08 -3.99
N HIS A 226 1.67 -10.12 -3.84
CA HIS A 226 1.34 -8.86 -3.18
C HIS A 226 0.23 -8.14 -3.94
N PHE A 227 0.31 -8.09 -5.27
CA PHE A 227 -0.70 -7.43 -6.09
C PHE A 227 -2.06 -8.13 -6.00
N ALA A 228 -2.09 -9.46 -6.11
CA ALA A 228 -3.33 -10.24 -5.97
C ALA A 228 -3.99 -10.07 -4.60
N LEU A 229 -3.20 -10.00 -3.52
CA LEU A 229 -3.70 -9.78 -2.17
C LEU A 229 -4.25 -8.36 -1.97
N ASP A 230 -3.62 -7.35 -2.57
CA ASP A 230 -4.11 -5.98 -2.56
C ASP A 230 -5.42 -5.82 -3.37
N LEU A 231 -5.70 -6.73 -4.31
CA LEU A 231 -6.98 -6.83 -5.01
C LEU A 231 -8.07 -7.59 -4.21
N GLY A 232 -7.70 -8.16 -3.07
CA GLY A 232 -8.59 -8.94 -2.21
C GLY A 232 -8.84 -10.37 -2.70
N LEU A 233 -7.90 -10.94 -3.47
CA LEU A 233 -7.95 -12.33 -3.92
C LEU A 233 -7.42 -13.28 -2.85
N ASP A 234 -7.93 -14.52 -2.85
CA ASP A 234 -7.47 -15.55 -1.94
C ASP A 234 -6.22 -16.26 -2.46
N ARG A 235 -5.14 -16.24 -1.67
CA ARG A 235 -3.91 -16.99 -1.96
C ARG A 235 -4.07 -18.50 -1.76
N GLY A 236 -5.00 -18.91 -0.90
CA GLY A 236 -5.33 -20.31 -0.61
C GLY A 236 -6.12 -20.98 -1.73
N ASN A 237 -6.89 -20.20 -2.49
CA ASN A 237 -7.71 -20.71 -3.60
C ASN A 237 -7.49 -19.92 -4.92
N PRO A 238 -6.38 -20.17 -5.65
CA PRO A 238 -6.13 -19.55 -6.94
C PRO A 238 -7.17 -19.88 -8.01
N ALA A 239 -7.83 -21.03 -7.91
CA ALA A 239 -8.86 -21.42 -8.88
C ALA A 239 -10.07 -20.49 -8.87
N ALA A 240 -10.44 -19.92 -7.72
CA ALA A 240 -11.52 -18.94 -7.62
C ALA A 240 -11.24 -17.64 -8.40
N CYS A 241 -9.97 -17.35 -8.75
CA CYS A 241 -9.65 -16.21 -9.61
C CYS A 241 -10.25 -16.38 -11.03
N LEU A 242 -10.41 -17.62 -11.49
CA LEU A 242 -10.97 -17.93 -12.82
C LEU A 242 -12.46 -17.60 -12.93
N ASP A 243 -13.18 -17.50 -11.81
CA ASP A 243 -14.59 -17.06 -11.80
C ASP A 243 -14.76 -15.68 -12.45
N ALA A 244 -13.71 -14.86 -12.46
CA ALA A 244 -13.69 -13.59 -13.17
C ALA A 244 -13.96 -13.73 -14.68
N LEU A 245 -13.63 -14.88 -15.30
CA LEU A 245 -13.93 -15.15 -16.71
C LEU A 245 -15.44 -15.22 -16.98
N THR A 246 -16.28 -15.48 -15.97
CA THR A 246 -17.74 -15.59 -16.12
C THR A 246 -18.49 -14.50 -15.37
N ASP A 247 -18.17 -14.27 -14.09
CA ASP A 247 -18.79 -13.26 -13.22
C ASP A 247 -17.72 -12.30 -12.66
N GLY A 248 -17.13 -11.53 -13.57
CA GLY A 248 -16.06 -10.57 -13.29
C GLY A 248 -16.55 -9.13 -13.13
N VAL A 249 -15.87 -8.39 -12.26
CA VAL A 249 -15.95 -6.93 -12.17
C VAL A 249 -14.62 -6.30 -12.54
N GLU A 250 -14.67 -5.13 -13.17
CA GLU A 250 -13.51 -4.31 -13.49
C GLU A 250 -13.25 -3.30 -12.37
N LEU A 251 -11.97 -3.19 -12.01
CA LEU A 251 -11.38 -2.13 -11.20
C LEU A 251 -10.41 -1.35 -12.10
N ARG A 252 -10.36 -0.03 -11.95
CA ARG A 252 -9.26 0.78 -12.52
C ARG A 252 -8.21 0.96 -11.43
N VAL A 253 -6.98 0.59 -11.72
CA VAL A 253 -5.84 0.75 -10.81
C VAL A 253 -4.71 1.47 -11.51
N ASP A 254 -3.87 2.12 -10.72
CA ASP A 254 -2.70 2.82 -11.18
C ASP A 254 -1.59 1.82 -11.52
N LEU A 255 -0.70 2.23 -12.41
CA LEU A 255 0.50 1.46 -12.77
C LEU A 255 1.74 2.34 -12.59
N GLY A 256 2.76 1.81 -11.89
CA GLY A 256 4.03 2.49 -11.72
C GLY A 256 5.01 2.16 -12.85
N PHE A 257 5.95 3.07 -13.12
CA PHE A 257 7.04 2.85 -14.07
C PHE A 257 8.34 3.38 -13.49
N ALA A 258 9.43 2.62 -13.58
CA ALA A 258 10.79 3.01 -13.18
C ALA A 258 11.72 2.92 -14.40
N GLY A 259 12.17 4.04 -14.94
CA GLY A 259 13.01 4.04 -16.15
C GLY A 259 12.35 3.35 -17.36
N GLY A 260 11.02 3.37 -17.43
CA GLY A 260 10.22 2.66 -18.44
C GLY A 260 9.78 1.26 -18.03
N GLN A 261 10.40 0.64 -17.03
CA GLN A 261 10.02 -0.69 -16.54
C GLN A 261 8.75 -0.61 -15.68
N PRO A 262 7.68 -1.34 -16.01
CA PRO A 262 6.43 -1.29 -15.28
C PRO A 262 6.55 -2.01 -13.93
N PHE A 263 5.84 -1.50 -12.92
CA PHE A 263 5.67 -2.20 -11.65
C PHE A 263 4.25 -2.03 -11.10
N VAL A 264 3.67 -3.13 -10.66
CA VAL A 264 2.38 -3.18 -9.98
C VAL A 264 2.53 -3.08 -8.47
N ASN A 265 3.71 -3.29 -7.87
CA ASN A 265 3.93 -3.09 -6.42
C ASN A 265 4.97 -2.02 -6.11
N ASN A 266 6.24 -2.24 -6.45
CA ASN A 266 7.32 -1.32 -6.09
C ASN A 266 8.60 -1.51 -6.90
N ALA A 267 9.40 -0.45 -6.96
CA ALA A 267 10.79 -0.42 -7.37
C ALA A 267 11.66 -0.03 -6.17
N SER A 268 12.73 -0.78 -5.93
CA SER A 268 13.69 -0.53 -4.85
C SER A 268 15.09 -0.28 -5.38
N PHE A 269 15.82 0.63 -4.73
CA PHE A 269 17.14 1.09 -5.12
C PHE A 269 18.10 1.05 -3.93
N GLY A 270 19.40 0.89 -4.21
CA GLY A 270 20.46 0.88 -3.20
C GLY A 270 20.55 -0.45 -2.47
N ALA A 271 20.86 -0.42 -1.18
CA ALA A 271 21.17 -1.61 -0.40
C ALA A 271 20.09 -2.71 -0.44
N TYR A 272 18.81 -2.33 -0.48
CA TYR A 272 17.71 -3.28 -0.58
C TYR A 272 17.62 -3.96 -1.96
N ALA A 273 18.01 -3.25 -3.04
CA ALA A 273 18.09 -3.85 -4.36
C ALA A 273 19.16 -4.95 -4.37
N ALA A 274 20.35 -4.68 -3.82
CA ALA A 274 21.46 -5.64 -3.72
C ALA A 274 21.08 -6.93 -2.96
N ILE A 275 20.25 -6.84 -1.91
CA ILE A 275 19.72 -8.02 -1.20
C ILE A 275 18.79 -8.86 -2.09
N VAL A 276 17.95 -8.20 -2.90
CA VAL A 276 17.05 -8.87 -3.85
C VAL A 276 17.81 -9.46 -5.05
N GLN A 277 18.96 -8.89 -5.42
CA GLN A 277 19.82 -9.38 -6.51
C GLN A 277 20.61 -10.65 -6.16
N SER A 278 20.73 -11.02 -4.88
CA SER A 278 21.51 -12.18 -4.47
C SER A 278 20.82 -13.50 -4.85
N PRO A 279 21.43 -14.36 -5.70
CA PRO A 279 20.87 -15.66 -6.07
C PRO A 279 20.59 -16.57 -4.86
N THR A 280 21.39 -16.42 -3.79
CA THR A 280 21.27 -17.14 -2.51
C THR A 280 20.06 -16.74 -1.68
N TYR A 281 19.37 -15.64 -2.00
CA TYR A 281 18.11 -15.26 -1.35
C TYR A 281 16.98 -16.28 -1.59
N ARG A 282 17.07 -17.07 -2.68
CA ARG A 282 16.07 -18.09 -3.01
C ARG A 282 16.24 -19.39 -2.22
N ASP A 283 17.48 -19.76 -1.86
CA ASP A 283 17.80 -21.10 -1.35
C ASP A 283 18.33 -21.14 0.10
N ASP A 284 18.92 -20.06 0.64
CA ASP A 284 19.45 -20.04 2.03
C ASP A 284 19.14 -18.74 2.79
N LYS A 285 17.98 -18.74 3.45
CA LYS A 285 17.29 -17.53 3.96
C LYS A 285 17.92 -16.81 5.16
N ILE A 286 18.94 -17.35 5.84
CA ILE A 286 19.40 -16.80 7.14
C ILE A 286 20.90 -16.47 7.15
N GLY A 287 21.75 -17.32 6.56
CA GLY A 287 23.21 -17.14 6.59
C GLY A 287 23.68 -15.95 5.75
N THR A 288 23.36 -15.95 4.45
CA THR A 288 23.83 -14.92 3.52
C THR A 288 23.27 -13.52 3.82
N SER A 289 22.05 -13.45 4.38
CA SER A 289 21.46 -12.18 4.81
C SER A 289 22.23 -11.53 5.96
N LEU A 290 22.78 -12.31 6.89
CA LEU A 290 23.56 -11.80 8.02
C LEU A 290 24.99 -11.37 7.62
N ASP A 291 25.54 -11.91 6.53
CA ASP A 291 26.90 -11.60 6.09
C ASP A 291 26.97 -10.36 5.18
N MET A 292 25.90 -10.09 4.41
CA MET A 292 25.78 -8.89 3.58
C MET A 292 25.19 -7.68 4.33
N LEU A 293 24.41 -7.90 5.39
CA LEU A 293 23.80 -6.80 6.18
C LEU A 293 24.82 -5.74 6.65
N PRO A 294 26.02 -6.10 7.17
CA PRO A 294 27.01 -5.14 7.62
C PRO A 294 27.45 -4.13 6.55
N ASP A 295 27.73 -4.60 5.32
CA ASP A 295 28.25 -3.76 4.23
C ASP A 295 27.16 -2.82 3.67
N LEU A 296 25.92 -3.29 3.72
CA LEU A 296 24.72 -2.57 3.28
C LEU A 296 24.27 -1.51 4.30
N LEU A 297 24.40 -1.81 5.60
CA LEU A 297 24.04 -0.91 6.70
C LEU A 297 25.14 0.12 7.02
N SER A 298 26.40 -0.19 6.71
CA SER A 298 27.54 0.72 6.88
C SER A 298 27.72 1.70 5.71
N GLY A 299 26.97 1.53 4.61
CA GLY A 299 27.09 2.37 3.41
C GLY A 299 28.42 2.22 2.67
N GLN A 300 29.19 1.17 2.97
CA GLN A 300 30.51 0.92 2.39
C GLN A 300 30.44 0.30 0.99
N GLN A 301 29.30 -0.29 0.60
CA GLN A 301 29.09 -0.83 -0.75
C GLN A 301 27.75 -0.39 -1.36
N GLY A 302 27.81 0.25 -2.53
CA GLY A 302 26.66 0.69 -3.33
C GLY A 302 26.82 2.10 -3.92
N PRO A 303 26.08 2.47 -4.98
CA PRO A 303 26.09 3.83 -5.51
C PRO A 303 25.58 4.83 -4.46
N ARG A 304 26.19 6.02 -4.39
CA ARG A 304 25.69 7.12 -3.55
C ARG A 304 24.45 7.69 -4.23
N LEU A 305 23.28 7.40 -3.66
CA LEU A 305 22.00 7.80 -4.24
C LEU A 305 21.61 9.24 -3.86
N VAL A 306 20.82 9.88 -4.70
CA VAL A 306 20.02 11.05 -4.34
C VAL A 306 18.62 10.80 -4.86
N ALA A 307 17.60 10.85 -3.99
CA ALA A 307 16.22 10.68 -4.40
C ALA A 307 15.47 12.00 -4.25
N ARG A 308 14.89 12.49 -5.35
CA ARG A 308 14.05 13.69 -5.38
C ARG A 308 12.60 13.28 -5.53
N ALA A 309 11.75 13.67 -4.60
CA ALA A 309 10.34 13.31 -4.60
C ALA A 309 9.50 14.55 -4.28
N GLY A 310 8.90 15.14 -5.31
CA GLY A 310 8.33 16.49 -5.22
C GLY A 310 9.39 17.49 -4.74
N ASP A 311 9.04 18.28 -3.72
CA ASP A 311 9.92 19.30 -3.15
C ASP A 311 10.94 18.74 -2.14
N THR A 312 10.88 17.44 -1.83
CA THR A 312 11.75 16.81 -0.84
C THR A 312 12.91 16.10 -1.52
N THR A 313 14.14 16.39 -1.08
CA THR A 313 15.35 15.70 -1.54
C THR A 313 15.95 14.86 -0.41
N LEU A 314 16.15 13.58 -0.68
CA LEU A 314 16.83 12.63 0.19
C LEU A 314 18.27 12.44 -0.33
N THR A 315 19.24 13.01 0.39
CA THR A 315 20.66 13.02 -0.03
C THR A 315 21.42 11.83 0.54
N ALA A 316 21.93 10.89 -0.27
CA ALA A 316 22.62 9.68 0.23
C ALA A 316 21.76 8.77 1.14
N PRO A 317 20.52 8.42 0.77
CA PRO A 317 19.83 7.31 1.42
C PRO A 317 20.58 5.99 1.14
N GLN A 318 20.60 5.09 2.12
CA GLN A 318 21.16 3.74 1.95
C GLN A 318 20.24 2.86 1.09
N ALA A 319 18.93 3.07 1.22
CA ALA A 319 17.93 2.42 0.40
C ALA A 319 16.76 3.37 0.13
N VAL A 320 16.19 3.27 -1.07
CA VAL A 320 14.97 3.97 -1.45
C VAL A 320 14.00 2.96 -2.04
N LEU A 321 12.78 2.93 -1.53
CA LEU A 321 11.70 2.13 -2.08
C LEU A 321 10.60 3.07 -2.58
N VAL A 322 10.27 2.92 -3.86
CA VAL A 322 9.21 3.64 -4.56
C VAL A 322 8.08 2.66 -4.85
N SER A 323 6.90 2.91 -4.31
CA SER A 323 5.75 2.00 -4.36
C SER A 323 4.61 2.59 -5.20
N ASN A 324 3.91 1.73 -5.93
CA ASN A 324 2.72 2.10 -6.68
C ASN A 324 1.58 2.22 -5.67
N ASN A 325 1.21 3.45 -5.29
CA ASN A 325 0.40 3.77 -4.12
C ASN A 325 1.10 3.50 -2.78
N PRO A 326 0.84 4.32 -1.75
CA PRO A 326 1.52 4.21 -0.46
C PRO A 326 1.16 2.92 0.28
N TYR A 327 2.18 2.22 0.78
CA TYR A 327 2.00 1.14 1.74
C TYR A 327 1.40 1.66 3.06
N ARG A 328 0.67 0.76 3.74
CA ARG A 328 0.17 1.03 5.08
C ARG A 328 1.32 1.33 6.02
N THR A 329 1.30 2.52 6.61
CA THR A 329 2.17 2.86 7.72
C THR A 329 1.45 2.53 9.03
N GLY A 330 2.15 2.02 10.05
CA GLY A 330 1.62 1.90 11.42
C GLY A 330 1.13 0.52 11.87
N ASP A 331 1.46 -0.56 11.18
CA ASP A 331 1.40 -1.92 11.71
C ASP A 331 2.79 -2.57 11.49
N PRO A 332 3.52 -2.96 12.55
CA PRO A 332 4.80 -3.66 12.42
C PRO A 332 4.70 -4.92 11.54
N PHE A 333 3.50 -5.53 11.48
CA PHE A 333 3.20 -6.71 10.66
C PHE A 333 2.48 -6.37 9.34
N GLY A 334 2.17 -5.10 9.10
CA GLY A 334 1.41 -4.63 7.93
C GLY A 334 2.26 -3.97 6.83
N LEU A 335 3.60 -3.96 7.01
CA LEU A 335 4.54 -3.61 5.94
C LEU A 335 4.30 -4.55 4.76
N GLY A 336 3.81 -4.02 3.64
CA GLY A 336 3.59 -4.78 2.40
C GLY A 336 2.15 -4.89 1.91
N ARG A 337 1.17 -4.21 2.53
CA ARG A 337 -0.19 -4.07 1.93
C ARG A 337 -0.54 -2.63 1.64
N ARG A 338 -1.29 -2.41 0.56
CA ARG A 338 -1.81 -1.09 0.17
C ARG A 338 -3.28 -0.97 0.54
N GLU A 339 -3.70 0.23 0.94
CA GLU A 339 -5.13 0.50 1.18
C GLU A 339 -5.89 0.76 -0.11
N ARG A 340 -5.21 1.39 -1.07
CA ARG A 340 -5.76 1.81 -2.36
C ARG A 340 -4.74 1.51 -3.45
N LEU A 341 -5.26 1.23 -4.63
CA LEU A 341 -4.48 1.05 -5.85
C LEU A 341 -4.82 2.14 -6.88
N ASP A 342 -5.61 3.14 -6.50
CA ASP A 342 -6.19 4.20 -7.35
C ASP A 342 -5.97 5.61 -6.77
N SER A 343 -4.91 5.80 -5.99
CA SER A 343 -4.62 7.07 -5.31
C SER A 343 -3.82 8.06 -6.16
N ALA A 344 -3.37 7.65 -7.35
CA ALA A 344 -2.63 8.48 -8.31
C ALA A 344 -1.33 9.08 -7.78
N VAL A 345 -0.77 8.53 -6.70
CA VAL A 345 0.51 8.94 -6.11
C VAL A 345 1.40 7.74 -5.82
N LEU A 346 2.71 7.93 -5.95
CA LEU A 346 3.72 6.98 -5.49
C LEU A 346 3.92 7.14 -3.98
N GLY A 347 4.15 6.04 -3.29
CA GLY A 347 4.68 6.05 -1.92
C GLY A 347 6.19 5.92 -1.94
N VAL A 348 6.89 6.71 -1.15
CA VAL A 348 8.36 6.70 -1.07
C VAL A 348 8.79 6.42 0.36
N LEU A 349 9.69 5.47 0.51
CA LEU A 349 10.33 5.09 1.75
C LEU A 349 11.84 5.25 1.58
N GLY A 350 12.41 6.28 2.18
CA GLY A 350 13.85 6.48 2.27
C GLY A 350 14.38 5.99 3.61
N VAL A 351 15.45 5.20 3.59
CA VAL A 351 16.15 4.75 4.79
C VAL A 351 17.55 5.34 4.82
N ARG A 352 17.88 6.01 5.93
CA ARG A 352 19.21 6.49 6.28
C ARG A 352 19.51 6.07 7.71
N LEU A 353 20.40 5.10 7.89
CA LEU A 353 20.81 4.67 9.23
C LEU A 353 22.17 5.27 9.55
N GLU A 354 22.20 6.28 10.42
CA GLU A 354 23.44 6.83 10.96
C GLU A 354 23.80 6.09 12.27
N GLY A 355 24.45 4.94 12.12
CA GLY A 355 25.03 4.17 13.22
C GLY A 355 24.03 3.60 14.24
N ALA A 356 24.56 3.11 15.36
CA ALA A 356 23.81 2.41 16.40
C ALA A 356 22.71 3.28 17.05
N VAL A 357 22.98 4.59 17.16
CA VAL A 357 22.05 5.56 17.77
C VAL A 357 20.83 5.77 16.86
N GLY A 358 21.01 5.87 15.54
CA GLY A 358 19.91 5.97 14.58
C GLY A 358 19.05 4.71 14.53
N ALA A 359 19.66 3.53 14.64
CA ALA A 359 18.93 2.26 14.71
C ALA A 359 18.13 2.11 16.02
N ALA A 360 18.70 2.53 17.15
CA ALA A 360 18.00 2.55 18.44
C ALA A 360 16.85 3.55 18.47
N ALA A 361 17.01 4.71 17.83
CA ALA A 361 15.95 5.71 17.71
C ALA A 361 14.73 5.16 16.96
N LEU A 362 14.92 4.37 15.89
CA LEU A 362 13.83 3.74 15.15
C LEU A 362 13.03 2.71 15.96
N LEU A 363 13.67 2.01 16.91
CA LEU A 363 13.00 1.04 17.78
C LEU A 363 12.20 1.74 18.91
N LEU A 364 12.73 2.83 19.44
CA LEU A 364 12.11 3.59 20.54
C LEU A 364 10.99 4.52 20.06
N ASN A 365 11.09 5.03 18.82
CA ASN A 365 10.06 5.83 18.20
C ASN A 365 10.05 5.58 16.67
N PRO A 366 8.98 5.02 16.09
CA PRO A 366 8.92 4.70 14.66
C PRO A 366 8.79 5.92 13.72
N ASP A 367 8.93 7.15 14.24
CA ASP A 367 8.69 8.41 13.50
C ASP A 367 9.77 9.52 13.65
N PRO A 368 11.09 9.24 13.73
CA PRO A 368 12.06 10.31 13.34
C PRO A 368 13.37 9.90 12.62
N SER A 369 13.94 10.93 11.97
CA SER A 369 15.26 11.15 11.31
C SER A 369 15.84 10.11 10.34
N GLY A 370 15.72 8.81 10.61
CA GLY A 370 16.33 7.75 9.79
C GLY A 370 15.40 7.11 8.76
N LEU A 371 14.08 7.23 8.95
CA LEU A 371 13.06 6.74 8.02
C LEU A 371 12.26 7.92 7.50
N THR A 372 12.31 8.18 6.20
CA THR A 372 11.47 9.20 5.57
C THR A 372 10.36 8.52 4.79
N ILE A 373 9.11 8.79 5.17
CA ILE A 373 7.93 8.32 4.43
C ILE A 373 7.26 9.53 3.81
N LEU A 374 7.12 9.51 2.49
CA LEU A 374 6.51 10.60 1.73
C LEU A 374 5.72 10.05 0.56
N THR A 375 4.95 10.92 -0.08
CA THR A 375 4.20 10.60 -1.30
C THR A 375 4.51 11.64 -2.37
N ALA A 376 4.65 11.21 -3.62
CA ALA A 376 4.93 12.08 -4.75
C ALA A 376 4.30 11.53 -6.03
N SER A 377 4.01 12.37 -7.02
CA SER A 377 3.57 11.93 -8.36
C SER A 377 4.73 11.42 -9.22
N GLU A 378 5.92 11.98 -9.04
CA GLU A 378 7.17 11.59 -9.71
C GLU A 378 8.29 11.53 -8.67
N VAL A 379 9.20 10.57 -8.85
CA VAL A 379 10.41 10.41 -8.04
C VAL A 379 11.60 10.18 -8.97
N VAL A 380 12.64 10.98 -8.83
CA VAL A 380 13.88 10.85 -9.61
C VAL A 380 14.97 10.28 -8.72
N ILE A 381 15.55 9.14 -9.11
CA ILE A 381 16.66 8.52 -8.42
C ILE A 381 17.95 8.78 -9.23
N GLU A 382 18.82 9.58 -8.66
CA GLU A 382 20.16 9.87 -9.16
C GLU A 382 21.19 9.01 -8.42
N ALA A 383 22.30 8.71 -9.08
CA ALA A 383 23.44 8.03 -8.51
C ALA A 383 24.74 8.66 -9.01
N ASN A 384 25.83 8.43 -8.27
CA ASN A 384 27.18 8.78 -8.72
C ASN A 384 27.75 7.81 -9.78
N ARG A 385 26.92 6.97 -10.39
CA ARG A 385 27.26 6.00 -11.43
C ARG A 385 26.23 6.13 -12.58
N PRO A 386 26.62 5.82 -13.83
CA PRO A 386 25.71 5.90 -14.99
C PRO A 386 24.59 4.86 -14.93
N GLU A 387 24.73 3.82 -14.10
CA GLU A 387 23.78 2.74 -13.96
C GLU A 387 23.46 2.48 -12.47
N ILE A 388 22.23 2.08 -12.20
CA ILE A 388 21.70 1.82 -10.87
C ILE A 388 21.08 0.42 -10.84
N GLU A 389 21.53 -0.39 -9.88
CA GLU A 389 20.88 -1.64 -9.53
C GLU A 389 19.50 -1.36 -8.91
N ALA A 390 18.48 -1.97 -9.51
CA ALA A 390 17.10 -1.85 -9.07
C ALA A 390 16.47 -3.23 -8.88
N GLY A 391 15.55 -3.32 -7.92
CA GLY A 391 14.62 -4.44 -7.76
C GLY A 391 13.23 -3.96 -8.13
N VAL A 392 12.69 -4.38 -9.28
CA VAL A 392 11.36 -3.99 -9.76
C VAL A 392 10.42 -5.18 -9.61
N ASP A 393 9.41 -5.06 -8.75
CA ASP A 393 8.50 -6.15 -8.35
C ASP A 393 9.19 -7.46 -7.91
N GLY A 394 10.41 -7.33 -7.38
CA GLY A 394 11.23 -8.45 -6.92
C GLY A 394 12.10 -9.09 -7.99
N GLU A 395 12.14 -8.54 -9.20
CA GLU A 395 13.10 -8.89 -10.25
C GLU A 395 14.28 -7.91 -10.23
N ALA A 396 15.48 -8.46 -10.21
CA ALA A 396 16.72 -7.70 -10.22
C ALA A 396 17.05 -7.23 -11.64
N MET A 397 17.36 -5.96 -11.80
CA MET A 397 17.76 -5.36 -13.07
C MET A 397 18.70 -4.18 -12.86
N VAL A 398 19.34 -3.74 -13.93
CA VAL A 398 20.18 -2.54 -13.97
C VAL A 398 19.50 -1.53 -14.86
N LEU A 399 19.35 -0.30 -14.35
CA LEU A 399 18.67 0.80 -15.05
C LEU A 399 19.63 1.99 -15.26
N PRO A 400 19.54 2.70 -16.40
CA PRO A 400 20.35 3.90 -16.61
C PRO A 400 19.95 5.02 -15.63
N ALA A 401 20.94 5.69 -15.05
CA ALA A 401 20.76 6.85 -14.19
C ALA A 401 20.59 8.13 -15.04
N PRO A 402 19.70 9.07 -14.64
CA PRO A 402 18.78 8.98 -13.51
C PRO A 402 17.55 8.12 -13.81
N VAL A 403 17.10 7.34 -12.83
CA VAL A 403 15.88 6.55 -12.94
C VAL A 403 14.68 7.41 -12.56
N ARG A 404 13.89 7.79 -13.55
CA ARG A 404 12.60 8.47 -13.33
C ARG A 404 11.51 7.45 -13.01
N CYS A 405 10.94 7.56 -11.82
CA CYS A 405 9.79 6.80 -11.39
C CYS A 405 8.53 7.65 -11.51
N ARG A 406 7.53 7.17 -12.24
CA ARG A 406 6.25 7.86 -12.46
C ARG A 406 5.07 6.91 -12.22
N ILE A 407 3.91 7.49 -11.96
CA ILE A 407 2.64 6.75 -11.86
C ILE A 407 1.72 7.12 -13.01
N ALA A 408 1.01 6.13 -13.56
CA ALA A 408 -0.04 6.31 -14.56
C ALA A 408 -1.40 6.03 -13.90
N PRO A 409 -2.17 7.07 -13.54
CA PRO A 409 -3.43 6.92 -12.80
C PRO A 409 -4.49 6.13 -13.58
N GLY A 410 -5.09 5.11 -12.96
CA GLY A 410 -6.16 4.31 -13.55
C GLY A 410 -5.81 3.63 -14.88
N ALA A 411 -4.52 3.53 -15.22
CA ALA A 411 -4.05 3.02 -16.50
C ALA A 411 -4.36 1.54 -16.71
N LEU A 412 -4.43 0.76 -15.62
CA LEU A 412 -4.65 -0.68 -15.69
C LEU A 412 -6.11 -1.02 -15.35
N ARG A 413 -6.78 -1.64 -16.30
CA ARG A 413 -8.09 -2.28 -16.11
C ARG A 413 -7.86 -3.66 -15.51
N VAL A 414 -8.24 -3.89 -14.26
CA VAL A 414 -8.10 -5.19 -13.62
C VAL A 414 -9.47 -5.86 -13.50
N ARG A 415 -9.57 -7.08 -14.03
CA ARG A 415 -10.76 -7.93 -13.89
C ARG A 415 -10.57 -8.90 -12.73
N VAL A 416 -11.48 -8.86 -11.75
CA VAL A 416 -11.47 -9.73 -10.57
C VAL A 416 -12.83 -10.42 -10.39
N PRO A 417 -12.90 -11.56 -9.68
CA PRO A 417 -14.18 -12.19 -9.37
C PRO A 417 -15.05 -11.25 -8.53
N ARG A 418 -16.34 -11.19 -8.84
CA ARG A 418 -17.30 -10.38 -8.08
C ARG A 418 -17.41 -10.84 -6.62
N LYS A 419 -17.42 -12.16 -6.41
CA LYS A 419 -17.41 -12.77 -5.08
C LYS A 419 -15.97 -13.12 -4.69
N ARG A 420 -15.29 -12.19 -4.04
CA ARG A 420 -13.94 -12.39 -3.49
C ARG A 420 -13.88 -11.98 -2.01
N PRO A 421 -12.92 -12.49 -1.22
CA PRO A 421 -12.78 -12.13 0.20
C PRO A 421 -12.72 -10.61 0.45
N GLY A 422 -12.18 -9.86 -0.50
CA GLY A 422 -12.02 -8.42 -0.42
C GLY A 422 -10.77 -8.03 0.39
N VAL A 423 -10.43 -6.74 0.35
CA VAL A 423 -9.25 -6.24 1.05
C VAL A 423 -9.56 -6.15 2.53
N THR A 424 -8.81 -6.87 3.37
CA THR A 424 -8.94 -6.77 4.83
C THR A 424 -8.69 -5.32 5.26
N LYS A 425 -9.72 -4.68 5.83
CA LYS A 425 -9.61 -3.34 6.40
C LYS A 425 -8.63 -3.40 7.57
N ALA A 426 -7.60 -2.55 7.56
CA ALA A 426 -6.71 -2.44 8.71
C ALA A 426 -7.53 -2.07 9.94
N PRO A 427 -7.24 -2.65 11.13
CA PRO A 427 -7.79 -2.10 12.34
C PRO A 427 -7.36 -0.62 12.44
N PRO A 428 -8.25 0.28 12.88
CA PRO A 428 -7.93 1.69 12.98
C PRO A 428 -6.68 1.89 13.84
N ARG A 429 -5.79 2.79 13.40
CA ARG A 429 -4.58 3.17 14.14
C ARG A 429 -4.97 3.71 15.51
N MET A 430 -4.22 3.35 16.54
CA MET A 430 -4.34 3.97 17.86
C MET A 430 -3.89 5.42 17.77
N ASP A 431 -4.84 6.32 17.57
CA ASP A 431 -4.62 7.76 17.58
C ASP A 431 -5.09 8.32 18.93
N TRP A 432 -4.15 8.50 19.85
CA TRP A 432 -4.41 9.02 21.19
C TRP A 432 -5.08 10.41 21.17
N ARG A 433 -4.82 11.23 20.14
CA ARG A 433 -5.47 12.54 20.01
C ARG A 433 -6.95 12.37 19.65
N ARG A 434 -7.27 11.49 18.70
CA ARG A 434 -8.66 11.15 18.36
C ARG A 434 -9.39 10.48 19.51
N LEU A 435 -8.73 9.56 20.20
CA LEU A 435 -9.29 8.87 21.36
C LEU A 435 -9.67 9.86 22.46
N ARG A 436 -8.80 10.84 22.75
CA ARG A 436 -9.11 11.95 23.68
C ARG A 436 -10.27 12.80 23.17
N LYS A 437 -10.31 13.17 21.89
CA LYS A 437 -11.44 13.93 21.31
C LYS A 437 -12.77 13.17 21.44
N LEU A 438 -12.76 11.86 21.22
CA LEU A 438 -13.93 10.99 21.33
C LEU A 438 -14.37 10.82 22.80
N ALA A 439 -13.42 10.72 23.73
CA ALA A 439 -13.70 10.64 25.16
C ALA A 439 -14.24 11.96 25.74
N ALA A 440 -13.73 13.08 25.22
CA ALA A 440 -14.03 14.45 25.64
C ALA A 440 -15.29 15.03 25.00
N THR A 441 -15.97 14.33 24.08
CA THR A 441 -17.17 14.86 23.42
C THR A 441 -18.33 14.94 24.40
N VAL A 442 -18.47 16.05 25.12
CA VAL A 442 -19.53 16.27 26.11
C VAL A 442 -20.82 16.65 25.40
N GLY A 443 -21.71 15.67 25.19
CA GLY A 443 -23.18 15.81 25.31
C GLY A 443 -23.89 17.07 24.77
N ARG A 444 -23.34 17.80 23.81
CA ARG A 444 -23.99 18.93 23.15
C ARG A 444 -23.91 18.72 21.65
N THR A 445 -25.08 18.46 21.10
CA THR A 445 -25.54 18.65 19.72
C THR A 445 -24.52 19.30 18.79
N ALA A 446 -23.85 18.46 18.00
CA ALA A 446 -23.47 18.76 16.64
C ALA A 446 -23.38 17.42 15.92
N ALA A 447 -24.53 16.92 15.49
CA ALA A 447 -24.54 16.03 14.34
C ALA A 447 -23.81 16.80 13.22
N PRO A 448 -22.82 16.23 12.53
CA PRO A 448 -22.49 16.76 11.22
C PRO A 448 -23.69 16.42 10.34
N SER A 449 -24.69 17.28 10.34
CA SER A 449 -25.60 17.39 9.21
C SER A 449 -24.75 17.91 8.05
N ARG A 450 -23.97 17.01 7.43
CA ARG A 450 -23.71 17.16 6.00
C ARG A 450 -25.04 16.93 5.34
N LEU A 451 -25.79 18.02 5.22
CA LEU A 451 -26.94 18.15 4.34
C LEU A 451 -26.56 17.47 3.04
N HIS A 452 -27.27 16.38 2.72
CA HIS A 452 -27.71 16.19 1.34
C HIS A 452 -28.32 17.53 0.92
N ARG A 453 -27.56 18.33 0.16
CA ARG A 453 -28.22 19.11 -0.88
C ARG A 453 -28.81 18.06 -1.81
N PRO A 454 -30.13 18.00 -2.00
CA PRO A 454 -30.64 17.47 -3.25
C PRO A 454 -29.93 18.27 -4.35
N TYR A 455 -29.38 17.58 -5.31
CA TYR A 455 -29.04 18.19 -6.58
C TYR A 455 -30.36 18.72 -7.16
N SER A 456 -30.65 20.02 -6.98
CA SER A 456 -31.55 20.70 -7.89
C SER A 456 -30.85 20.71 -9.24
N ALA A 457 -31.49 20.12 -10.25
CA ALA A 457 -31.06 20.27 -11.62
C ALA A 457 -30.83 21.78 -11.89
N PRO A 458 -29.77 22.17 -12.63
CA PRO A 458 -29.73 23.52 -13.16
C PRO A 458 -30.99 23.74 -14.00
N ASP A 459 -31.68 24.85 -13.74
CA ASP A 459 -32.81 25.30 -14.55
C ASP A 459 -32.44 25.16 -16.03
N ALA A 460 -33.33 24.51 -16.78
CA ALA A 460 -33.24 24.47 -18.22
C ALA A 460 -33.14 25.92 -18.74
N PRO A 461 -32.28 26.19 -19.75
CA PRO A 461 -32.30 27.48 -20.42
C PRO A 461 -33.71 27.74 -20.97
N PRO A 462 -34.18 29.00 -20.99
CA PRO A 462 -35.50 29.34 -21.48
C PRO A 462 -35.67 28.79 -22.91
N GLU A 463 -36.80 28.13 -23.12
CA GLU A 463 -37.25 27.60 -24.41
C GLU A 463 -37.16 28.73 -25.46
N PRO A 464 -36.50 28.52 -26.61
CA PRO A 464 -36.55 29.51 -27.68
C PRO A 464 -38.00 29.62 -28.18
N PRO A 465 -38.46 30.83 -28.54
CA PRO A 465 -39.84 31.02 -29.01
C PRO A 465 -40.09 30.14 -30.24
N ARG A 466 -41.20 29.40 -30.21
CA ARG A 466 -41.66 28.61 -31.35
C ARG A 466 -41.96 29.55 -32.53
N PRO A 467 -41.57 29.18 -33.76
CA PRO A 467 -41.90 29.97 -34.94
C PRO A 467 -43.40 29.83 -35.24
N ASP A 468 -44.09 30.96 -35.27
CA ASP A 468 -45.42 31.04 -35.87
C ASP A 468 -45.32 30.77 -37.38
N ALA A 469 -46.24 29.94 -37.85
CA ALA A 469 -46.41 29.58 -39.25
C ALA A 469 -46.98 30.76 -40.07
N PRO A 470 -46.89 30.71 -41.41
CA PRO A 470 -46.83 31.88 -42.27
C PRO A 470 -48.23 32.34 -42.74
N HIS A 471 -48.45 33.65 -42.84
CA HIS A 471 -49.43 34.23 -43.75
C HIS A 471 -48.97 35.60 -44.28
N GLU A 472 -48.65 35.59 -45.57
CA GLU A 472 -49.08 36.53 -46.62
C GLU A 472 -49.09 38.05 -46.34
N GLY A 473 -48.38 38.78 -47.21
CA GLY A 473 -49.01 39.92 -47.89
C GLY A 473 -48.24 41.24 -47.91
N LEU A 474 -47.83 41.61 -49.13
CA LEU A 474 -47.64 42.97 -49.68
C LEU A 474 -46.32 43.72 -49.40
N GLY A 475 -45.49 43.82 -50.46
CA GLY A 475 -44.52 44.91 -50.65
C GLY A 475 -45.20 46.21 -51.14
N PRO A 476 -44.52 47.15 -51.85
CA PRO A 476 -43.10 47.23 -52.21
C PRO A 476 -42.44 48.58 -51.81
N GLY A 477 -41.12 48.70 -51.94
CA GLY A 477 -40.39 49.96 -51.70
C GLY A 477 -38.91 49.86 -52.04
N GLU A 478 -38.59 50.27 -53.27
CA GLU A 478 -37.33 50.28 -54.02
C GLU A 478 -36.13 51.07 -53.38
N PRO A 479 -34.93 51.07 -54.01
CA PRO A 479 -33.66 50.88 -53.33
C PRO A 479 -32.71 52.10 -53.39
N THR A 480 -31.68 52.11 -52.56
CA THR A 480 -30.45 52.89 -52.86
C THR A 480 -29.20 52.19 -52.32
N ALA A 481 -28.35 51.75 -53.25
CA ALA A 481 -26.89 51.70 -53.11
C ALA A 481 -26.32 52.66 -54.19
N PRO A 482 -25.00 52.86 -54.38
CA PRO A 482 -23.82 52.55 -53.55
C PRO A 482 -22.83 53.74 -53.44
N ALA A 483 -21.80 53.64 -52.59
CA ALA A 483 -20.48 54.25 -52.86
C ALA A 483 -19.41 53.70 -51.87
N GLY A 484 -18.40 52.99 -52.37
CA GLY A 484 -17.08 52.92 -51.73
C GLY A 484 -16.21 54.10 -52.20
N PRO A 485 -14.87 54.00 -52.17
CA PRO A 485 -13.94 53.43 -51.19
C PRO A 485 -12.88 54.47 -50.74
N ARG A 486 -11.99 54.16 -49.77
CA ARG A 486 -10.53 54.48 -49.80
C ARG A 486 -9.79 54.24 -48.46
N SER A 487 -8.85 53.31 -48.52
CA SER A 487 -7.43 53.34 -48.10
C SER A 487 -6.88 54.33 -47.03
N ALA A 488 -6.02 53.74 -46.17
CA ALA A 488 -4.64 54.12 -45.80
C ALA A 488 -4.33 54.83 -44.46
N HIS A 489 -3.28 54.29 -43.81
CA HIS A 489 -2.41 54.81 -42.73
C HIS A 489 -3.06 54.97 -41.33
N GLN A 490 -2.49 54.50 -40.21
CA GLN A 490 -1.10 54.26 -39.79
C GLN A 490 -0.93 52.94 -39.04
#